data_AF-A0A0C2FR92-F1
#
_entry.id   AF-A0A0C2FR92-F1
#
_cell.length_a   1.000
_cell.length_b   1.000
_cell.length_c   1.000
_cell.angle_alpha   90.00
_cell.angle_beta   90.00
_cell.angle_gamma   90.00
#
_symmetry.space_group_name_H-M   'P 1'
#
loop_
_entity.id
_entity.type
_entity.pdbx_description
1 polymer ?
#
loop_
_entity_poly.entity_id
_entity_poly.type
_entity_poly.pdbx_seq_one_letter_code
_entity_poly.pdbx_strand_id
1 'polypeptide(L)'
;LPSSQSLTREQRDLVWKFRYFLQADRRALNKFLRSVNWDQPREEQHALALLNDWTPIEAEDALELLSPAFTHPAVRCYAVSRLFDAASPDQVLLYLPQLVQALKYEPLPTTDAAIVEQMESCSNSQATEATEVVVLEEDDLAARTTDDLASFLVKYATGYPKVANFLFWHLKVEAEATHTTDEAISL
;
A
#
# COMPACT_ATOMS: atom_id res chain seq x y z
N LEU A 1 4.73 -11.94 -20.17
CA LEU A 1 5.81 -12.25 -19.22
C LEU A 1 5.20 -12.39 -17.84
N PRO A 2 5.48 -13.51 -17.13
CA PRO A 2 5.08 -13.70 -15.74
C PRO A 2 5.57 -12.55 -14.85
N SER A 3 4.82 -12.28 -13.77
CA SER A 3 5.10 -11.20 -12.80
C SER A 3 6.50 -11.29 -12.16
N SER A 4 7.05 -12.50 -12.00
CA SER A 4 8.36 -12.76 -11.37
C SER A 4 9.58 -12.61 -12.28
N GLN A 5 9.40 -12.35 -13.58
CA GLN A 5 10.51 -12.32 -14.52
C GLN A 5 11.20 -10.94 -14.52
N SER A 6 12.51 -10.92 -14.24
CA SER A 6 13.32 -9.71 -14.35
C SER A 6 13.45 -9.26 -15.81
N LEU A 7 13.36 -7.95 -16.04
CA LEU A 7 13.53 -7.35 -17.37
C LEU A 7 15.02 -7.19 -17.67
N THR A 8 15.45 -7.62 -18.85
CA THR A 8 16.80 -7.31 -19.34
C THR A 8 16.93 -5.81 -19.62
N ARG A 9 18.17 -5.30 -19.68
CA ARG A 9 18.41 -3.87 -19.99
C ARG A 9 17.72 -3.43 -21.28
N GLU A 10 17.87 -4.20 -22.34
CA GLU A 10 17.25 -3.93 -23.64
C GLU A 10 15.72 -3.89 -23.56
N GLN A 11 15.12 -4.78 -22.77
CA GLN A 11 13.67 -4.78 -22.56
C GLN A 11 13.20 -3.55 -21.78
N ARG A 12 13.95 -3.12 -20.76
CA ARG A 12 13.64 -1.89 -20.03
C ARG A 12 13.71 -0.68 -20.94
N ASP A 13 14.77 -0.56 -21.73
CA ASP A 13 14.96 0.54 -22.68
C ASP A 13 13.82 0.57 -23.72
N LEU A 14 13.36 -0.60 -24.17
CA LEU A 14 12.23 -0.72 -25.10
C LEU A 14 10.91 -0.26 -24.46
N VAL A 15 10.61 -0.73 -23.24
CA VAL A 15 9.41 -0.34 -22.50
C VAL A 15 9.41 1.17 -22.23
N TRP A 16 10.55 1.72 -21.80
CA TRP A 16 10.72 3.15 -21.57
C TRP A 16 10.52 3.97 -22.84
N LYS A 17 11.07 3.51 -23.98
CA LYS A 17 10.92 4.17 -25.28
C LYS A 17 9.45 4.26 -25.73
N PHE A 18 8.66 3.21 -25.48
CA PHE A 18 7.25 3.13 -25.88
C PHE A 18 6.25 3.51 -24.77
N ARG A 19 6.72 4.12 -23.67
CA ARG A 19 5.90 4.39 -22.45
C ARG A 19 4.58 5.10 -22.71
N TYR A 20 4.54 6.10 -23.60
CA TYR A 20 3.30 6.81 -23.94
C TYR A 20 2.31 5.96 -24.74
N PHE A 21 2.79 5.00 -25.54
CA PHE A 21 1.93 4.06 -26.24
C PHE A 21 1.35 3.02 -25.26
N LEU A 22 2.15 2.62 -24.27
CA LEU A 22 1.75 1.65 -23.25
C LEU A 22 0.80 2.22 -22.19
N GLN A 23 0.73 3.54 -22.05
CA GLN A 23 -0.11 4.24 -21.06
C GLN A 23 -1.60 3.85 -21.13
N ALA A 24 -2.09 3.51 -22.32
CA ALA A 24 -3.46 3.05 -22.55
C ALA A 24 -3.69 1.58 -22.12
N ASP A 25 -2.63 0.80 -21.94
CA ASP A 25 -2.69 -0.59 -21.52
C ASP A 25 -2.41 -0.70 -20.02
N ARG A 26 -3.47 -0.91 -19.24
CA ARG A 26 -3.39 -1.15 -17.78
C ARG A 26 -2.43 -2.29 -17.41
N ARG A 27 -2.32 -3.34 -18.22
CA ARG A 27 -1.47 -4.52 -17.94
C ARG A 27 0.02 -4.23 -18.14
N ALA A 28 0.34 -3.12 -18.78
CA ALA A 28 1.71 -2.70 -19.02
C ALA A 28 2.29 -1.89 -17.86
N LEU A 29 1.47 -1.41 -16.91
CA LEU A 29 1.95 -0.52 -15.84
C LEU A 29 3.04 -1.17 -14.99
N ASN A 30 2.84 -2.39 -14.48
CA ASN A 30 3.82 -3.08 -13.64
C ASN A 30 5.15 -3.28 -14.38
N LYS A 31 5.09 -3.51 -15.70
CA LYS A 31 6.28 -3.66 -16.55
C LYS A 31 6.98 -2.32 -16.74
N PHE A 32 6.21 -1.25 -16.95
CA PHE A 32 6.73 0.09 -17.04
C PHE A 32 7.46 0.48 -15.74
N LEU A 33 6.82 0.31 -14.58
CA LEU A 33 7.41 0.66 -13.28
C LEU A 33 8.68 -0.15 -12.96
N ARG A 34 8.77 -1.41 -13.42
CA ARG A 34 10.02 -2.21 -13.34
C ARG A 34 11.11 -1.75 -14.31
N SER A 35 10.77 -1.00 -15.35
CA SER A 35 11.74 -0.48 -16.32
C SER A 35 12.36 0.84 -15.91
N VAL A 36 11.74 1.57 -14.97
CA VAL A 36 12.18 2.90 -14.50
C VAL A 36 13.45 2.78 -13.68
N ASN A 37 14.40 3.69 -13.91
CA ASN A 37 15.52 3.87 -13.00
C ASN A 37 15.16 4.88 -11.89
N TRP A 38 14.78 4.37 -10.72
CA TRP A 38 14.41 5.18 -9.56
C TRP A 38 15.58 5.96 -8.93
N ASP A 39 16.83 5.63 -9.27
CA ASP A 39 18.01 6.39 -8.81
C ASP A 39 18.24 7.69 -9.60
N GLN A 40 17.55 7.84 -10.74
CA GLN A 40 17.69 9.00 -11.62
C GLN A 40 16.49 9.95 -11.45
N PRO A 41 16.63 11.12 -10.79
CA PRO A 41 15.50 11.98 -10.43
C PRO A 41 14.66 12.45 -11.62
N ARG A 42 15.27 12.58 -12.81
CA ARG A 42 14.56 12.96 -14.03
C ARG A 42 13.64 11.85 -14.53
N GLU A 43 14.09 10.60 -14.47
CA GLU A 43 13.27 9.45 -14.88
C GLU A 43 12.17 9.20 -13.86
N GLU A 44 12.49 9.29 -12.57
CA GLU A 44 11.53 9.24 -11.47
C GLU A 44 10.38 10.25 -11.68
N GLN A 45 10.69 11.54 -11.85
CA GLN A 45 9.67 12.57 -12.05
C GLN A 45 8.78 12.29 -13.27
N HIS A 46 9.37 11.84 -14.38
CA HIS A 46 8.60 11.47 -15.58
C HIS A 46 7.73 10.23 -15.36
N ALA A 47 8.22 9.25 -14.62
CA ALA A 47 7.47 8.05 -14.31
C ALA A 47 6.29 8.34 -13.38
N LEU A 48 6.48 9.20 -12.36
CA LEU A 48 5.41 9.60 -11.45
C LEU A 48 4.33 10.42 -12.16
N ALA A 49 4.72 11.33 -13.07
CA ALA A 49 3.75 12.04 -13.90
C ALA A 49 2.94 11.07 -14.76
N LEU A 50 3.61 10.10 -15.41
CA LEU A 50 2.95 9.13 -16.27
C LEU A 50 2.09 8.12 -15.48
N LEU A 51 2.44 7.83 -14.23
CA LEU A 51 1.68 6.98 -13.32
C LEU A 51 0.29 7.59 -13.03
N ASN A 52 0.24 8.90 -12.79
CA ASN A 52 -1.02 9.61 -12.53
C ASN A 52 -1.93 9.62 -13.76
N ASP A 53 -1.35 9.66 -14.95
CA ASP A 53 -2.10 9.65 -16.21
C ASP A 53 -2.31 8.23 -16.76
N TRP A 54 -1.85 7.18 -16.07
CA TRP A 54 -1.95 5.81 -16.56
C TRP A 54 -3.38 5.31 -16.50
N THR A 55 -3.74 4.41 -17.43
CA THR A 55 -5.05 3.76 -17.38
C THR A 55 -5.21 3.00 -16.04
N PRO A 56 -6.29 3.24 -15.29
CA PRO A 56 -6.44 2.66 -13.96
C PRO A 56 -6.35 1.12 -13.98
N ILE A 57 -5.54 0.56 -13.07
CA ILE A 57 -5.31 -0.89 -12.97
C ILE A 57 -6.38 -1.58 -12.11
N GLU A 58 -6.46 -2.91 -12.24
CA GLU A 58 -7.31 -3.79 -11.44
C GLU A 58 -6.66 -4.06 -10.07
N ALA A 59 -7.46 -4.55 -9.11
CA ALA A 59 -7.00 -4.79 -7.74
C ALA A 59 -5.84 -5.81 -7.70
N GLU A 60 -5.90 -6.85 -8.53
CA GLU A 60 -4.87 -7.89 -8.61
C GLU A 60 -3.51 -7.34 -9.06
N ASP A 61 -3.52 -6.45 -10.06
CA ASP A 61 -2.31 -5.79 -10.54
C ASP A 61 -1.76 -4.82 -9.49
N ALA A 62 -2.64 -4.18 -8.70
CA ALA A 62 -2.26 -3.28 -7.62
C ALA A 62 -1.60 -4.03 -6.45
N LEU A 63 -2.03 -5.25 -6.14
CA LEU A 63 -1.37 -6.09 -5.13
C LEU A 63 0.09 -6.38 -5.50
N GLU A 64 0.40 -6.53 -6.79
CA GLU A 64 1.79 -6.71 -7.24
C GLU A 64 2.65 -5.48 -6.88
N LEU A 65 2.09 -4.27 -6.97
CA LEU A 65 2.80 -3.03 -6.63
C LEU A 65 3.09 -2.88 -5.13
N LEU A 66 2.46 -3.68 -4.29
CA LEU A 66 2.77 -3.76 -2.86
C LEU A 66 3.84 -4.81 -2.52
N SER A 67 4.27 -5.59 -3.51
CA SER A 67 5.35 -6.57 -3.35
C SER A 67 6.71 -5.89 -3.07
N PRO A 68 7.69 -6.60 -2.50
CA PRO A 68 9.02 -6.04 -2.22
C PRO A 68 9.79 -5.60 -3.47
N ALA A 69 9.30 -5.92 -4.68
CA ALA A 69 9.88 -5.43 -5.92
C ALA A 69 9.65 -3.92 -6.14
N PHE A 70 8.70 -3.31 -5.43
CA PHE A 70 8.36 -1.90 -5.53
C PHE A 70 8.45 -1.24 -4.16
N THR A 71 9.49 -0.44 -3.98
CA THR A 71 9.80 0.25 -2.71
C THR A 71 9.46 1.74 -2.75
N HIS A 72 9.21 2.29 -3.94
CA HIS A 72 9.00 3.73 -4.10
C HIS A 72 7.67 4.17 -3.45
N PRO A 73 7.65 5.12 -2.49
CA PRO A 73 6.46 5.47 -1.71
C PRO A 73 5.26 5.87 -2.58
N ALA A 74 5.48 6.69 -3.61
CA ALA A 74 4.39 7.13 -4.49
C ALA A 74 3.75 5.98 -5.30
N VAL A 75 4.53 4.93 -5.65
CA VAL A 75 3.99 3.74 -6.34
C VAL A 75 3.12 2.93 -5.39
N ARG A 76 3.55 2.80 -4.13
CA ARG A 76 2.79 2.11 -3.08
C ARG A 76 1.50 2.85 -2.73
N CYS A 77 1.58 4.17 -2.58
CA CYS A 77 0.39 5.02 -2.36
C CYS A 77 -0.61 4.89 -3.52
N TYR A 78 -0.13 4.91 -4.77
CA TYR A 78 -0.97 4.62 -5.93
C TYR A 78 -1.63 3.24 -5.83
N ALA A 79 -0.88 2.19 -5.49
CA ALA A 79 -1.41 0.85 -5.32
C ALA A 79 -2.53 0.79 -4.26
N VAL A 80 -2.34 1.45 -3.12
CA VAL A 80 -3.33 1.57 -2.04
C VAL A 80 -4.60 2.29 -2.53
N SER A 81 -4.44 3.43 -3.21
CA SER A 81 -5.58 4.15 -3.80
C SER A 81 -6.35 3.28 -4.79
N ARG A 82 -5.65 2.47 -5.61
CA ARG A 82 -6.28 1.56 -6.57
C ARG A 82 -7.02 0.42 -5.89
N LEU A 83 -6.53 -0.11 -4.77
CA LEU A 83 -7.25 -1.10 -3.99
C LEU A 83 -8.57 -0.56 -3.44
N PHE A 84 -8.60 0.70 -2.99
CA PHE A 84 -9.85 1.34 -2.54
C PHE A 84 -10.88 1.46 -3.65
N ASP A 85 -10.46 1.92 -4.83
CA ASP A 85 -11.38 2.20 -5.94
C ASP A 85 -11.86 0.91 -6.63
N ALA A 86 -11.02 -0.12 -6.70
CA ALA A 86 -11.26 -1.30 -7.53
C ALA A 86 -11.71 -2.55 -6.75
N ALA A 87 -11.39 -2.67 -5.46
CA ALA A 87 -11.68 -3.89 -4.70
C ALA A 87 -12.99 -3.77 -3.92
N SER A 88 -13.82 -4.81 -3.98
CA SER A 88 -14.98 -4.94 -3.09
C SER A 88 -14.54 -5.32 -1.67
N PRO A 89 -15.38 -5.14 -0.63
CA PRO A 89 -15.06 -5.56 0.73
C PRO A 89 -14.73 -7.06 0.86
N ASP A 90 -15.36 -7.91 0.04
CA ASP A 90 -15.05 -9.34 0.01
C ASP A 90 -13.69 -9.62 -0.67
N GLN A 91 -13.32 -8.85 -1.69
CA GLN A 91 -11.98 -8.94 -2.29
C GLN A 91 -10.91 -8.44 -1.33
N VAL A 92 -11.13 -7.31 -0.64
CA VAL A 92 -10.20 -6.82 0.39
C VAL A 92 -10.01 -7.87 1.47
N LEU A 93 -11.08 -8.54 1.91
CA LEU A 93 -10.99 -9.62 2.87
C LEU A 93 -10.18 -10.82 2.33
N LEU A 94 -10.36 -11.17 1.07
CA LEU A 94 -9.59 -12.24 0.40
C LEU A 94 -8.09 -11.92 0.34
N TYR A 95 -7.74 -10.66 0.10
CA TYR A 95 -6.36 -10.19 -0.01
C TYR A 95 -5.73 -9.78 1.32
N LEU A 96 -6.53 -9.72 2.39
CA LEU A 96 -6.10 -9.23 3.70
C LEU A 96 -4.85 -9.91 4.24
N PRO A 97 -4.67 -11.25 4.15
CA PRO A 97 -3.43 -11.88 4.58
C PRO A 97 -2.21 -11.32 3.85
N GLN A 98 -2.32 -11.09 2.53
CA GLN A 98 -1.24 -10.53 1.71
C GLN A 98 -0.99 -9.05 2.01
N LEU A 99 -2.04 -8.28 2.29
CA LEU A 99 -1.91 -6.87 2.68
C LEU A 99 -1.21 -6.74 4.04
N VAL A 100 -1.52 -7.61 5.00
CA VAL A 100 -0.82 -7.67 6.28
C VAL A 100 0.67 -8.00 6.08
N GLN A 101 1.01 -8.92 5.18
CA GLN A 101 2.42 -9.16 4.85
C GLN A 101 3.09 -7.96 4.18
N ALA A 102 2.37 -7.24 3.32
CA ALA A 102 2.90 -6.09 2.59
C ALA A 102 3.26 -4.91 3.50
N LEU A 103 2.70 -4.84 4.71
CA LEU A 103 3.07 -3.85 5.74
C LEU A 103 4.56 -3.92 6.10
N LYS A 104 5.19 -5.10 6.00
CA LYS A 104 6.63 -5.28 6.27
C LYS A 104 7.53 -4.51 5.30
N TYR A 105 6.99 -4.06 4.18
CA TYR A 105 7.71 -3.33 3.12
C TYR A 105 7.30 -1.86 3.04
N GLU A 106 6.42 -1.38 3.92
CA GLU A 106 6.16 0.05 4.03
C GLU A 106 7.40 0.75 4.59
N PRO A 107 7.73 1.96 4.10
CA PRO A 107 8.76 2.77 4.73
C PRO A 107 8.26 3.13 6.13
N LEU A 108 8.91 2.56 7.15
CA LEU A 108 8.65 2.95 8.54
C LEU A 108 8.81 4.47 8.63
N PRO A 109 7.81 5.20 9.16
CA PRO A 109 8.01 6.60 9.46
C PRO A 109 9.22 6.66 10.39
N THR A 110 10.18 7.53 10.05
CA THR A 110 11.47 7.68 10.72
C THR A 110 11.33 8.21 12.15
N THR A 111 10.54 7.55 13.00
CA THR A 111 10.25 7.95 14.37
C THR A 111 9.63 6.78 15.15
N ASP A 112 10.40 5.71 15.37
CA ASP A 112 10.19 4.87 16.56
C ASP A 112 10.28 5.71 17.86
N ALA A 113 10.89 6.90 17.78
CA ALA A 113 10.98 7.86 18.88
C ALA A 113 9.72 8.72 19.11
N ALA A 114 8.88 9.01 18.09
CA ALA A 114 7.76 9.96 18.27
C ALA A 114 6.44 9.29 18.66
N ILE A 115 6.25 8.01 18.34
CA ILE A 115 5.02 7.28 18.68
C ILE A 115 4.98 6.96 20.19
N VAL A 116 6.13 6.79 20.83
CA VAL A 116 6.21 6.47 22.27
C VAL A 116 5.86 7.69 23.15
N GLU A 117 6.17 8.92 22.74
CA GLU A 117 5.86 10.13 23.54
C GLU A 117 4.37 10.50 23.56
N GLN A 118 3.58 10.11 22.56
CA GLN A 118 2.15 10.46 22.52
C GLN A 118 1.25 9.51 23.32
N MET A 119 1.74 8.33 23.71
CA MET A 119 0.94 7.33 24.44
C MET A 119 0.85 7.64 25.95
N GLU A 120 1.74 8.46 26.51
CA GLU A 120 1.68 8.87 27.92
C GLU A 120 0.71 10.04 28.19
N SER A 121 0.20 10.72 27.14
CA SER A 121 -0.65 11.90 27.33
C SER A 121 -2.16 11.62 27.30
N CYS A 122 -2.63 10.43 26.91
CA CYS A 122 -4.07 10.17 26.73
C CYS A 122 -4.68 9.22 27.78
N SER A 123 -4.04 9.04 28.94
CA SER A 123 -4.67 8.40 30.11
C SER A 123 -5.35 9.44 31.01
N ASN A 124 -6.41 10.09 30.50
CA ASN A 124 -7.55 10.55 31.30
C ASN A 124 -8.59 11.25 30.41
N SER A 125 -9.67 10.55 30.09
CA SER A 125 -11.04 11.01 30.37
C SER A 125 -12.06 9.94 29.98
N GLN A 126 -13.14 9.94 30.75
CA GLN A 126 -14.08 8.85 30.94
C GLN A 126 -15.05 8.66 29.77
N ALA A 127 -15.62 7.46 29.74
CA ALA A 127 -16.70 6.99 28.87
C ALA A 127 -17.89 7.96 28.76
N THR A 128 -18.52 7.99 27.58
CA THR A 128 -19.99 8.06 27.44
C THR A 128 -20.40 7.56 26.05
N GLU A 129 -21.42 6.71 26.04
CA GLU A 129 -22.07 6.13 24.87
C GLU A 129 -22.84 7.19 24.06
N ALA A 130 -22.78 7.12 22.74
CA ALA A 130 -23.94 7.31 21.86
C ALA A 130 -23.60 6.96 20.40
N THR A 131 -24.47 6.12 19.83
CA THR A 131 -24.62 5.86 18.40
C THR A 131 -24.81 7.16 17.60
N GLU A 132 -23.95 7.41 16.61
CA GLU A 132 -24.24 8.38 15.55
C GLU A 132 -23.72 7.88 14.20
N VAL A 133 -24.62 7.85 13.23
CA VAL A 133 -24.41 7.42 11.84
C VAL A 133 -23.71 8.55 11.11
N VAL A 134 -22.43 8.41 10.79
CA VAL A 134 -21.68 9.43 10.04
C VAL A 134 -21.80 9.13 8.54
N VAL A 135 -22.56 9.98 7.87
CA VAL A 135 -22.61 10.13 6.42
C VAL A 135 -21.22 10.55 5.94
N LEU A 136 -20.62 9.79 5.03
CA LEU A 136 -19.33 10.15 4.43
C LEU A 136 -19.60 11.13 3.27
N GLU A 137 -19.26 12.40 3.47
CA GLU A 137 -19.27 13.43 2.43
C GLU A 137 -18.04 13.30 1.50
N GLU A 138 -18.29 13.57 0.21
CA GLU A 138 -17.37 13.49 -0.91
C GLU A 138 -16.52 14.77 -1.07
N ASP A 139 -15.51 15.03 -0.25
CA ASP A 139 -14.46 15.99 -0.63
C ASP A 139 -13.19 15.80 0.21
N ASP A 140 -12.15 15.16 -0.34
CA ASP A 140 -10.74 15.32 0.09
C ASP A 140 -9.81 14.43 -0.76
N LEU A 141 -9.68 14.77 -2.04
CA LEU A 141 -8.77 14.08 -2.96
C LEU A 141 -7.28 14.41 -2.68
N ALA A 142 -6.99 15.51 -1.98
CA ALA A 142 -5.63 15.95 -1.65
C ALA A 142 -5.04 15.27 -0.40
N ALA A 143 -5.87 14.73 0.49
CA ALA A 143 -5.42 13.92 1.63
C ALA A 143 -5.06 12.48 1.24
N ARG A 144 -5.41 12.05 0.02
CA ARG A 144 -5.23 10.66 -0.45
C ARG A 144 -3.79 10.30 -0.82
N THR A 145 -2.86 11.26 -0.88
CA THR A 145 -1.47 11.02 -1.29
C THR A 145 -0.52 10.67 -0.13
N THR A 146 -1.01 10.61 1.11
CA THR A 146 -0.19 10.33 2.31
C THR A 146 -0.62 9.07 3.06
N ASP A 147 -1.67 8.40 2.61
CA ASP A 147 -2.18 7.22 3.31
C ASP A 147 -1.29 6.02 2.93
N ASP A 148 -0.33 5.75 3.80
CA ASP A 148 0.41 4.50 3.82
C ASP A 148 -0.56 3.31 3.99
N LEU A 149 -0.09 2.11 3.65
CA LEU A 149 -0.93 0.91 3.72
C LEU A 149 -1.49 0.67 5.13
N ALA A 150 -0.76 1.08 6.18
CA ALA A 150 -1.19 0.96 7.56
C ALA A 150 -2.41 1.86 7.86
N SER A 151 -2.31 3.16 7.61
CA SER A 151 -3.43 4.10 7.82
C SER A 151 -4.63 3.70 6.97
N PHE A 152 -4.38 3.22 5.76
CA PHE A 152 -5.42 2.70 4.89
C PHE A 152 -6.18 1.52 5.50
N LEU A 153 -5.47 0.47 5.97
CA LEU A 153 -6.12 -0.71 6.54
C LEU A 153 -6.92 -0.37 7.80
N VAL A 154 -6.40 0.53 8.64
CA VAL A 154 -7.10 0.99 9.85
C VAL A 154 -8.38 1.74 9.47
N LYS A 155 -8.28 2.73 8.57
CA LYS A 155 -9.42 3.52 8.09
C LYS A 155 -10.46 2.65 7.38
N TYR A 156 -10.03 1.65 6.63
CA TYR A 156 -10.94 0.72 5.97
C TYR A 156 -11.65 -0.18 6.98
N ALA A 157 -10.92 -0.69 7.98
CA ALA A 157 -11.48 -1.55 9.03
C ALA A 157 -12.59 -0.85 9.84
N THR A 158 -12.51 0.47 10.08
CA THR A 158 -13.57 1.18 10.82
C THR A 158 -14.92 1.18 10.10
N GLY A 159 -14.92 1.13 8.76
CA GLY A 159 -16.14 1.04 7.94
C GLY A 159 -16.66 -0.37 7.74
N TYR A 160 -15.84 -1.41 7.98
CA TYR A 160 -16.16 -2.80 7.66
C TYR A 160 -15.84 -3.74 8.85
N PRO A 161 -16.79 -3.99 9.76
CA PRO A 161 -16.55 -4.75 10.99
C PRO A 161 -15.97 -6.16 10.77
N LYS A 162 -16.35 -6.81 9.66
CA LYS A 162 -15.79 -8.11 9.28
C LYS A 162 -14.29 -7.98 8.99
N VAL A 163 -13.89 -7.01 8.18
CA VAL A 163 -12.48 -6.74 7.86
C VAL A 163 -11.71 -6.37 9.12
N ALA A 164 -12.27 -5.55 10.02
CA ALA A 164 -11.66 -5.22 11.31
C ALA A 164 -11.35 -6.47 12.15
N ASN A 165 -12.32 -7.39 12.26
CA ASN A 165 -12.14 -8.63 13.01
C ASN A 165 -10.99 -9.49 12.43
N PHE A 166 -10.99 -9.71 11.12
CA PHE A 166 -9.92 -10.50 10.49
C PHE A 166 -8.57 -9.79 10.54
N LEU A 167 -8.53 -8.46 10.38
CA LEU A 167 -7.31 -7.66 10.47
C LEU A 167 -6.66 -7.83 11.84
N PHE A 168 -7.46 -7.73 12.92
CA PHE A 168 -6.97 -7.96 14.28
C PHE A 168 -6.32 -9.35 14.43
N TRP A 169 -7.00 -10.40 13.98
CA TRP A 169 -6.47 -11.76 14.12
C TRP A 169 -5.23 -12.00 13.29
N HIS A 170 -5.17 -11.48 12.06
CA HIS A 170 -3.97 -11.59 11.24
C HIS A 170 -2.79 -10.83 11.85
N LEU A 171 -2.99 -9.61 12.33
CA LEU A 171 -1.94 -8.84 13.00
C LEU A 171 -1.46 -9.50 14.29
N LYS A 172 -2.38 -10.06 15.09
CA LYS A 172 -2.04 -10.78 16.31
C LYS A 172 -1.15 -11.99 16.02
N VAL A 173 -1.54 -12.81 15.06
CA VAL A 173 -0.77 -14.01 14.67
C VAL A 173 0.62 -13.62 14.14
N GLU A 174 0.70 -12.56 13.34
CA GLU A 174 1.99 -12.06 12.83
C GLU A 174 2.87 -11.51 13.94
N ALA A 175 2.33 -10.77 14.90
CA ALA A 175 3.07 -10.23 16.04
C ALA A 175 3.67 -11.36 16.90
N GLU A 176 2.89 -12.41 17.19
CA GLU A 176 3.34 -13.61 17.92
C GLU A 176 4.45 -14.35 17.15
N ALA A 177 4.35 -14.43 15.82
CA ALA A 177 5.37 -15.04 14.97
C ALA A 177 6.68 -14.23 15.00
N THR A 178 6.62 -12.91 14.88
CA THR A 178 7.82 -12.05 14.92
C THR A 178 8.52 -12.06 16.27
N HIS A 179 7.78 -12.14 17.38
CA HIS A 179 8.35 -12.25 18.73
C HIS A 179 9.13 -13.56 18.91
N THR A 180 8.59 -14.66 18.38
CA THR A 180 9.23 -15.99 18.47
C THR A 180 10.52 -16.05 17.64
N THR A 181 10.58 -15.36 16.49
CA THR A 181 11.79 -15.31 15.66
C THR A 181 12.90 -14.50 16.29
N ASP A 182 12.60 -13.39 16.96
CA ASP A 182 13.62 -12.56 17.63
C ASP A 182 14.25 -13.31 18.82
N GLU A 183 13.46 -14.10 19.55
CA GLU A 183 13.97 -14.96 20.63
C GLU A 183 14.86 -16.10 20.11
N ALA A 184 14.54 -16.68 18.96
CA ALA A 184 15.30 -17.78 18.35
C ALA A 184 16.60 -17.33 17.67
N ILE A 185 16.69 -16.07 17.22
CA ILE A 185 17.91 -15.48 16.62
C ILE A 185 18.89 -14.99 17.70
N SER A 186 18.40 -14.75 18.92
CA SER A 186 19.18 -14.29 20.06
C SER A 186 19.88 -15.42 20.87
N LEU A 187 19.79 -16.67 20.40
CA LEU A 187 20.43 -17.87 20.98
C LEU A 187 21.50 -18.43 20.03
#